data_AF-A0A3A6MUL3-F1
#
_entry.id   AF-A0A3A6MUL3-F1
#
_cell.length_a   1.000
_cell.length_b   1.000
_cell.length_c   1.000
_cell.angle_alpha   90.00
_cell.angle_beta   90.00
_cell.angle_gamma   90.00
#
_symmetry.space_group_name_H-M   'P 1'
#
loop_
_entity.id
_entity.type
_entity.pdbx_description
1 polymer ?
#
loop_
_entity_poly.entity_id
_entity_poly.type
_entity_poly.pdbx_seq_one_letter_code
_entity_poly.pdbx_strand_id
1 'polypeptide(L)'
;MCQTLVHKVAQAKQLLAIADPGILPLFENWLDELEDAAADFLKHHPGGDAAELADHLGLSRSGAEFLVAKLRQENNNQEEGRKQ
;
A
#
# COMPACT_ATOMS: atom_id res chain seq x y z
N MET A 1 21.88 4.52 -10.35
CA MET A 1 20.67 3.65 -10.32
C MET A 1 21.19 2.25 -10.05
N CYS A 2 21.06 1.58 -8.89
CA CYS A 2 19.89 1.26 -8.07
C CYS A 2 20.24 1.26 -6.56
N GLN A 3 21.23 2.06 -6.15
CA GLN A 3 21.72 2.03 -4.76
C GLN A 3 20.67 2.51 -3.76
N THR A 4 19.84 3.50 -4.10
CA THR A 4 18.86 4.08 -3.16
C THR A 4 17.72 3.12 -2.78
N LEU A 5 17.25 2.29 -3.71
CA LEU A 5 16.23 1.27 -3.44
C LEU A 5 16.80 0.14 -2.60
N VAL A 6 17.99 -0.37 -2.95
CA VAL A 6 18.69 -1.40 -2.15
C VAL A 6 19.02 -0.87 -0.75
N HIS A 7 19.39 0.40 -0.61
CA HIS A 7 19.63 1.02 0.70
C HIS A 7 18.34 1.13 1.53
N LYS A 8 17.22 1.55 0.92
CA LYS A 8 15.92 1.64 1.60
C LYS A 8 15.41 0.26 2.01
N VAL A 9 15.60 -0.76 1.18
CA VAL A 9 15.23 -2.16 1.49
C VAL A 9 16.15 -2.76 2.56
N ALA A 10 17.46 -2.50 2.52
CA ALA A 10 18.40 -2.96 3.55
C ALA A 10 18.13 -2.29 4.91
N GLN A 11 17.84 -0.98 4.91
CA GLN A 11 17.45 -0.24 6.11
C GLN A 11 16.11 -0.74 6.67
N ALA A 12 15.13 -1.05 5.82
CA ALA A 12 13.86 -1.66 6.23
C ALA A 12 14.08 -3.06 6.86
N LYS A 13 14.97 -3.89 6.30
CA LYS A 13 15.35 -5.20 6.88
C LYS A 13 16.08 -5.07 8.22
N GLN A 14 16.90 -4.04 8.39
CA GLN A 14 17.52 -3.74 9.68
C GLN A 14 16.50 -3.22 10.70
N LEU A 15 15.47 -2.47 10.29
CA LEU A 15 14.36 -2.08 11.14
C LEU A 15 13.50 -3.28 11.56
N LEU A 16 13.25 -4.23 10.65
CA LEU A 16 12.57 -5.50 10.94
C LEU A 16 13.31 -6.35 11.98
N ALA A 17 14.65 -6.26 12.04
CA ALA A 17 15.47 -6.93 13.05
C ALA A 17 15.41 -6.26 14.45
N ILE A 18 14.84 -5.06 14.55
CA ILE A 18 14.68 -4.29 15.80
C ILE A 18 13.20 -4.23 16.22
N ALA A 19 12.27 -4.45 15.28
CA ALA A 19 10.86 -4.60 15.58
C ALA A 19 10.65 -5.85 16.46
N ASP A 20 9.94 -5.67 17.57
CA ASP A 20 9.51 -6.78 18.42
C ASP A 20 8.81 -7.82 17.53
N PRO A 21 9.22 -9.10 17.57
CA PRO A 21 8.66 -10.14 16.70
C PRO A 21 7.14 -10.31 16.84
N GLY A 22 6.53 -9.82 17.93
CA GLY A 22 5.07 -9.76 18.08
C GLY A 22 4.39 -8.58 17.38
N ILE A 23 5.11 -7.52 17.01
CA ILE A 23 4.56 -6.31 16.41
C ILE A 23 4.44 -6.41 14.89
N LEU A 24 5.38 -7.11 14.24
CA LEU A 24 5.39 -7.22 12.78
C LEU A 24 4.09 -7.85 12.23
N PRO A 25 3.57 -8.97 12.77
CA PRO A 25 2.32 -9.54 12.29
C PRO A 25 1.12 -8.60 12.50
N LEU A 26 1.14 -7.78 13.55
CA LEU A 26 0.08 -6.79 13.80
C LEU A 26 0.13 -5.66 12.78
N PHE A 27 1.33 -5.20 12.42
CA PHE A 27 1.51 -4.20 11.37
C PHE A 27 1.06 -4.74 10.01
N GLU A 28 1.44 -5.98 9.66
CA GLU A 28 1.03 -6.63 8.42
C GLU A 28 -0.50 -6.77 8.34
N ASN A 29 -1.14 -7.28 9.40
CA ASN A 29 -2.59 -7.41 9.44
C ASN A 29 -3.30 -6.05 9.33
N TRP A 30 -2.81 -5.03 10.06
CA TRP A 30 -3.36 -3.68 9.96
C TRP A 30 -3.19 -3.07 8.56
N LEU A 31 -2.07 -3.34 7.90
CA LEU A 31 -1.83 -2.85 6.54
C LEU A 31 -2.75 -3.53 5.52
N ASP A 32 -2.96 -4.84 5.64
CA ASP A 32 -3.90 -5.59 4.80
C ASP A 32 -5.34 -5.05 4.97
N GLU A 33 -5.79 -4.84 6.21
CA GLU A 33 -7.10 -4.24 6.50
C GLU A 33 -7.25 -2.83 5.89
N LEU A 34 -6.18 -2.03 5.92
CA LEU A 34 -6.18 -0.70 5.32
C LEU A 34 -6.26 -0.75 3.78
N GLU A 35 -5.57 -1.71 3.17
CA GLU A 35 -5.59 -1.91 1.72
C GLU A 35 -6.96 -2.38 1.24
N ASP A 36 -7.60 -3.28 1.98
CA ASP A 36 -8.98 -3.71 1.71
C ASP A 36 -9.96 -2.53 1.78
N ALA A 37 -9.85 -1.69 2.82
CA ALA A 37 -10.68 -0.50 2.97
C ALA A 37 -10.48 0.50 1.81
N ALA A 38 -9.23 0.69 1.36
CA ALA A 38 -8.92 1.55 0.23
C ALA A 38 -9.44 0.98 -1.10
N ALA A 39 -9.32 -0.33 -1.31
CA ALA A 39 -9.86 -1.00 -2.48
C ALA A 39 -11.39 -0.88 -2.52
N ASP A 40 -12.05 -1.08 -1.39
CA ASP A 40 -13.50 -0.95 -1.28
C ASP A 40 -13.98 0.48 -1.51
N PHE A 41 -13.26 1.49 -1.01
CA PHE A 41 -13.55 2.88 -1.36
C PHE A 41 -13.48 3.11 -2.88
N LEU A 42 -12.40 2.68 -3.54
CA LEU A 42 -12.22 2.90 -4.98
C LEU A 42 -13.23 2.12 -5.84
N LYS A 43 -13.74 0.97 -5.37
CA LYS A 43 -14.84 0.24 -6.02
C LYS A 43 -16.15 1.03 -5.99
N HIS A 44 -16.47 1.67 -4.87
CA HIS A 44 -17.71 2.44 -4.71
C HIS A 44 -17.62 3.86 -5.28
N HIS A 45 -16.40 4.37 -5.45
CA HIS A 45 -16.11 5.69 -6.03
C HIS A 45 -15.26 5.54 -7.30
N PRO A 46 -15.82 5.06 -8.42
CA PRO A 46 -15.10 4.95 -9.68
C PRO A 46 -14.76 6.33 -10.23
N GLY A 47 -13.52 6.77 -10.00
CA GLY A 47 -13.04 8.13 -10.28
C GLY A 47 -12.50 8.85 -9.05
N GLY A 48 -12.65 8.25 -7.86
CA GLY A 48 -12.14 8.75 -6.60
C GLY A 48 -10.64 8.97 -6.65
N ASP A 49 -10.20 10.13 -6.15
CA ASP A 49 -8.79 10.49 -6.12
C ASP A 49 -8.15 10.27 -4.73
N ALA A 50 -6.84 10.47 -4.67
CA ALA A 50 -6.09 10.26 -3.43
C ALA A 50 -6.47 11.26 -2.32
N ALA A 51 -6.98 12.45 -2.64
CA ALA A 51 -7.43 13.40 -1.62
C ALA A 51 -8.73 12.92 -0.97
N GLU A 52 -9.69 12.46 -1.78
CA GLU A 52 -10.96 11.92 -1.29
C GLU A 52 -10.73 10.66 -0.44
N LEU A 53 -9.82 9.78 -0.85
CA LEU A 53 -9.43 8.61 -0.07
C LEU A 53 -8.77 9.01 1.27
N ALA A 54 -7.92 10.04 1.25
CA ALA A 54 -7.25 10.52 2.46
C ALA A 54 -8.26 11.02 3.50
N ASP A 55 -9.23 11.82 3.05
CA ASP A 55 -10.30 12.34 3.91
C ASP A 55 -11.20 11.22 4.42
N HIS A 56 -11.50 10.22 3.59
CA HIS A 56 -12.36 9.10 3.96
C HIS A 56 -11.75 8.18 5.00
N LEU A 57 -10.46 7.81 4.84
CA LEU A 57 -9.77 6.85 5.70
C LEU A 57 -8.94 7.52 6.81
N GLY A 58 -8.94 8.86 6.90
CA GLY A 58 -8.13 9.60 7.87
C GLY A 58 -6.63 9.45 7.65
N LEU A 59 -6.22 9.32 6.39
CA LEU A 59 -4.82 9.15 6.00
C LEU A 59 -4.16 10.50 5.69
N SER A 60 -2.84 10.53 5.76
CA SER A 60 -2.10 11.59 5.08
C SER A 60 -2.32 11.49 3.56
N ARG A 61 -2.29 12.63 2.88
CA ARG A 61 -2.36 12.69 1.41
C ARG A 61 -1.33 11.78 0.74
N SER A 62 -0.08 11.80 1.22
CA SER A 62 0.99 10.94 0.67
C SER A 62 0.71 9.45 0.87
N GLY A 63 0.06 9.07 1.97
CA GLY A 63 -0.33 7.67 2.22
C GLY A 63 -1.44 7.23 1.27
N ALA A 64 -2.43 8.08 1.05
CA ALA A 64 -3.51 7.82 0.10
C ALA A 64 -2.99 7.77 -1.35
N GLU A 65 -2.08 8.67 -1.75
CA GLU A 65 -1.42 8.63 -3.06
C GLU A 65 -0.68 7.31 -3.29
N PHE A 66 0.02 6.82 -2.25
CA PHE A 66 0.70 5.53 -2.29
C PHE A 66 -0.30 4.36 -2.50
N LEU A 67 -1.38 4.29 -1.72
CA LEU A 67 -2.37 3.22 -1.81
C LEU A 67 -3.07 3.22 -3.18
N VAL A 68 -3.46 4.39 -3.70
CA VAL A 68 -4.07 4.52 -5.03
C VAL A 68 -3.12 4.02 -6.12
N ALA A 69 -1.83 4.39 -6.05
CA ALA A 69 -0.84 3.93 -7.01
C ALA A 69 -0.62 2.42 -6.96
N LYS A 70 -0.51 1.85 -5.74
CA LYS A 70 -0.33 0.42 -5.51
C LYS A 70 -1.51 -0.39 -6.10
N LEU A 71 -2.74 -0.05 -5.72
CA LEU A 71 -3.95 -0.79 -6.13
C LEU A 71 -4.18 -0.73 -7.66
N ARG A 72 -3.89 0.41 -8.30
CA ARG A 72 -3.98 0.52 -9.76
C ARG A 72 -2.96 -0.37 -10.47
N GLN A 73 -1.74 -0.47 -9.93
CA GLN A 73 -0.70 -1.35 -10.48
C GLN A 73 -1.10 -2.83 -10.35
N GLU A 74 -1.66 -3.23 -9.21
CA GLU A 74 -2.11 -4.61 -8.98
C GLU A 74 -3.26 -5.02 -9.92
N ASN A 75 -4.25 -4.14 -10.11
CA ASN A 75 -5.33 -4.39 -11.07
C ASN A 75 -4.81 -4.57 -12.50
N ASN A 76 -3.87 -3.74 -12.93
CA ASN A 76 -3.26 -3.86 -14.26
C ASN A 76 -2.51 -5.20 -14.41
N ASN A 77 -1.75 -5.61 -13.40
CA ASN A 77 -1.01 -6.88 -13.42
C ASN A 77 -1.95 -8.09 -13.45
N GLN A 78 -3.11 -8.04 -12.77
CA GLN A 78 -4.12 -9.10 -12.80
C GLN A 78 -4.82 -9.20 -14.16
N GLU A 79 -5.08 -8.07 -14.83
CA GLU A 79 -5.64 -8.07 -16.18
C GLU A 79 -4.68 -8.63 -17.23
N GLU A 80 -3.38 -8.40 -17.08
CA GLU A 80 -2.34 -8.94 -17.97
C GLU A 80 -2.14 -10.46 -17.78
N GLY A 81 -2.22 -10.94 -16.54
CA GLY A 81 -2.13 -12.38 -16.24
C GLY A 81 -3.34 -13.21 -16.71
N ARG A 82 -4.50 -12.59 -16.93
CA ARG A 82 -5.73 -13.27 -17.41
C ARG A 82 -5.81 -13.38 -18.94
N LYS A 83 -4.98 -12.64 -19.67
CA LYS A 83 -4.92 -12.63 -21.14
C LYS A 83 -3.86 -13.59 -21.71
N GLN A 84 -3.08 -14.24 -20.85
CA GLN A 84 -2.10 -15.28 -21.19
C GLN A 84 -2.67 -16.67 -20.88
#